data_AF-A0A3S1AHX0-F1
#
_entry.id   AF-A0A3S1AHX0-F1
#
_cell.length_a   1.000
_cell.length_b   1.000
_cell.length_c   1.000
_cell.angle_alpha   90.00
_cell.angle_beta   90.00
_cell.angle_gamma   90.00
#
_symmetry.space_group_name_H-M   'P 1'
#
loop_
_entity.id
_entity.type
_entity.pdbx_description
1 polymer ?
#
loop_
_entity_poly.entity_id
_entity_poly.type
_entity_poly.pdbx_seq_one_letter_code
_entity_poly.pdbx_strand_id
1 'polypeptide(L)'
;MMPAPNYQNNNYELPGVDNEPLPGLPKEINPGADIGEEAAIQKALQSGARFKATNSTVIRCALMTYFGARQFSEPIDDDDPDAQLQVRLVEISGTFQRRRHRRGLQTSAPLFKKAYVILRASDGLPLGYSLTKD
;
A
#
# COMPACT_ATOMS: atom_id res chain seq x y z
N MET A 1 48.58 -51.39 -4.31
CA MET A 1 47.29 -51.21 -5.03
C MET A 1 46.29 -50.67 -4.01
N MET A 2 45.66 -49.50 -4.12
CA MET A 2 45.42 -48.60 -5.25
C MET A 2 45.93 -47.16 -4.97
N PRO A 3 46.29 -46.36 -6.00
CA PRO A 3 46.63 -44.95 -5.84
C PRO A 3 45.38 -44.08 -5.64
N ALA A 4 45.50 -43.01 -4.85
CA ALA A 4 44.44 -42.03 -4.60
C ALA A 4 44.09 -41.23 -5.88
N PRO A 5 42.82 -40.82 -6.06
CA PRO A 5 42.40 -40.09 -7.25
C PRO A 5 43.00 -38.69 -7.27
N ASN A 6 43.75 -38.44 -8.34
CA ASN A 6 44.37 -37.16 -8.68
C ASN A 6 43.28 -36.24 -9.27
N TYR A 7 42.76 -35.30 -8.47
CA TYR A 7 41.85 -34.28 -8.99
C TYR A 7 42.69 -33.28 -9.79
N GLN A 8 42.75 -33.50 -11.10
CA GLN A 8 43.24 -32.52 -12.06
C GLN A 8 42.45 -31.22 -11.88
N ASN A 9 43.21 -30.19 -11.50
CA ASN A 9 42.79 -28.82 -11.36
C ASN A 9 42.43 -28.27 -12.75
N ASN A 10 41.22 -28.57 -13.22
CA ASN A 10 40.66 -27.92 -14.39
C ASN A 10 40.25 -26.52 -13.97
N ASN A 11 41.06 -25.53 -14.38
CA ASN A 11 40.66 -24.14 -14.45
C ASN A 11 39.40 -24.04 -15.32
N TYR A 12 38.23 -24.16 -14.71
CA TYR A 12 37.02 -23.62 -15.29
C TYR A 12 37.09 -22.12 -15.08
N GLU A 13 37.71 -21.41 -16.02
CA GLU A 13 37.40 -20.00 -16.23
C GLU A 13 35.89 -19.94 -16.50
N LEU A 14 35.13 -19.49 -15.50
CA LEU A 14 33.75 -19.06 -15.71
C LEU A 14 33.81 -17.98 -16.79
N PRO A 15 33.10 -18.12 -17.93
CA PRO A 15 33.05 -17.04 -18.89
C PRO A 15 32.56 -15.79 -18.16
N GLY A 16 33.33 -14.71 -18.26
CA GLY A 16 33.00 -13.42 -17.67
C GLY A 16 31.59 -13.06 -18.09
N VAL A 17 30.65 -13.21 -17.17
CA VAL A 17 29.26 -12.87 -17.42
C VAL A 17 29.26 -11.36 -17.49
N ASP A 18 29.05 -10.82 -18.68
CA ASP A 18 28.64 -9.42 -18.86
C ASP A 18 27.47 -9.20 -17.91
N ASN A 19 27.73 -8.54 -16.79
CA ASN A 19 26.70 -8.11 -15.85
C ASN A 19 25.95 -6.94 -16.51
N GLU A 20 25.20 -7.23 -17.57
CA GLU A 20 24.03 -6.41 -17.88
C GLU A 20 23.16 -6.43 -16.62
N PRO A 21 22.83 -5.27 -16.03
CA PRO A 21 22.04 -5.25 -14.82
C PRO A 21 20.68 -5.90 -15.12
N LEU A 22 20.42 -7.03 -14.46
CA LEU A 22 19.17 -7.77 -14.56
C LEU A 22 17.97 -6.80 -14.46
N PRO A 23 17.08 -6.75 -15.46
CA PRO A 23 15.88 -5.95 -15.36
C PRO A 23 14.95 -6.64 -14.36
N GLY A 24 14.85 -6.11 -13.15
CA GLY A 24 13.77 -6.48 -12.23
C GLY A 24 14.17 -7.02 -10.86
N LEU A 25 15.23 -6.52 -10.23
CA LEU A 25 15.22 -6.54 -8.77
C LEU A 25 14.08 -5.59 -8.31
N PRO A 26 13.09 -6.05 -7.51
CA PRO A 26 12.14 -5.14 -6.89
C PRO A 26 12.95 -4.13 -6.09
N LYS A 27 12.75 -2.83 -6.38
CA LYS A 27 13.39 -1.72 -5.66
C LYS A 27 13.40 -2.07 -4.18
N GLU A 28 14.59 -2.09 -3.57
CA GLU A 28 14.73 -2.16 -2.12
C GLU A 28 13.71 -1.20 -1.51
N ILE A 29 12.79 -1.75 -0.72
CA ILE A 29 11.77 -0.95 -0.04
C ILE A 29 12.53 -0.17 1.01
N ASN A 30 13.00 1.02 0.65
CA ASN A 30 13.65 1.91 1.58
C ASN A 30 12.63 2.21 2.69
N PRO A 31 12.86 1.78 3.94
CA PRO A 31 11.88 1.95 5.02
C PRO A 31 11.67 3.42 5.40
N GLY A 32 12.56 4.32 4.95
CA GLY A 32 12.40 5.78 5.02
C GLY A 32 11.94 6.44 3.71
N ALA A 33 11.62 5.67 2.67
CA ALA A 33 11.04 6.24 1.46
C ALA A 33 9.60 6.69 1.75
N ASP A 34 9.24 7.84 1.20
CA ASP A 34 7.88 8.34 1.18
C ASP A 34 7.48 8.47 -0.30
N ILE A 35 6.34 7.88 -0.66
CA ILE A 35 5.75 8.02 -1.99
C ILE A 35 5.43 9.48 -2.33
N GLY A 36 5.33 10.34 -1.32
CA GLY A 36 4.97 11.74 -1.46
C GLY A 36 3.46 11.94 -1.55
N GLU A 37 3.05 13.18 -1.31
CA GLU A 37 1.65 13.57 -1.23
C GLU A 37 0.88 13.36 -2.54
N GLU A 38 1.42 13.78 -3.67
CA GLU A 38 0.75 13.65 -4.97
C GLU A 38 0.48 12.18 -5.34
N ALA A 39 1.47 11.30 -5.14
CA ALA A 39 1.31 9.89 -5.42
C ALA A 39 0.31 9.22 -4.46
N ALA A 40 0.33 9.61 -3.17
CA ALA A 40 -0.64 9.14 -2.18
C ALA A 40 -2.06 9.55 -2.56
N ILE A 41 -2.25 10.80 -2.99
CA ILE A 41 -3.54 11.33 -3.45
C ILE A 41 -4.04 10.55 -4.67
N GLN A 42 -3.19 10.36 -5.68
CA GLN A 42 -3.57 9.61 -6.88
C GLN A 42 -3.98 8.17 -6.54
N LYS A 43 -3.23 7.49 -5.67
CA LYS A 43 -3.57 6.13 -5.22
C LYS A 43 -4.85 6.06 -4.38
N ALA A 44 -5.07 7.05 -3.52
CA ALA A 44 -6.28 7.12 -2.70
C ALA A 44 -7.52 7.33 -3.58
N LEU A 45 -7.44 8.18 -4.61
CA LEU A 45 -8.51 8.37 -5.59
C LEU A 45 -8.73 7.12 -6.46
N GLN A 46 -7.68 6.37 -6.77
CA GLN A 46 -7.77 5.08 -7.49
C GLN A 46 -8.29 3.92 -6.63
N SER A 47 -8.29 4.04 -5.30
CA SER A 47 -8.83 3.04 -4.36
C SER A 47 -10.35 2.81 -4.46
N GLY A 48 -11.01 3.43 -5.46
CA GLY A 48 -12.43 3.29 -5.82
C GLY A 48 -12.93 1.86 -6.10
N ALA A 49 -12.09 0.83 -5.97
CA ALA A 49 -12.52 -0.57 -5.91
C ALA A 49 -13.46 -0.85 -4.72
N ARG A 50 -13.31 -0.15 -3.59
CA ARG A 50 -14.09 -0.39 -2.35
C ARG A 50 -15.37 0.44 -2.24
N PHE A 51 -15.41 1.62 -2.84
CA PHE A 51 -16.54 2.54 -2.79
C PHE A 51 -16.65 3.35 -4.07
N LYS A 52 -17.89 3.65 -4.49
CA LYS A 52 -18.15 4.58 -5.57
C LYS A 52 -18.09 5.99 -5.00
N ALA A 53 -17.18 6.81 -5.51
CA ALA A 53 -17.08 8.23 -5.17
C ALA A 53 -17.69 9.09 -6.29
N THR A 54 -18.38 10.15 -5.92
CA THR A 54 -18.92 11.17 -6.83
C THR A 54 -18.66 12.55 -6.23
N ASN A 55 -18.24 13.52 -7.05
CA ASN A 55 -17.82 14.86 -6.60
C ASN A 55 -16.76 14.80 -5.49
N SER A 56 -15.74 13.94 -5.68
CA SER A 56 -14.71 13.74 -4.67
C SER A 56 -13.57 14.75 -4.80
N THR A 57 -13.21 15.38 -3.69
CA THR A 57 -12.09 16.32 -3.58
C THR A 57 -11.23 15.92 -2.39
N VAL A 58 -9.91 15.84 -2.57
CA VAL A 58 -9.00 15.64 -1.44
C VAL A 58 -8.97 16.91 -0.60
N ILE A 59 -9.25 16.79 0.69
CA ILE A 59 -9.19 17.90 1.65
C ILE A 59 -7.83 17.93 2.34
N ARG A 60 -7.26 16.75 2.61
CA ARG A 60 -6.03 16.64 3.40
C ARG A 60 -5.22 15.42 3.00
N CYS A 61 -3.91 15.59 2.94
CA CYS A 61 -2.94 14.50 2.96
C CYS A 61 -1.95 14.76 4.10
N ALA A 62 -1.71 13.78 4.97
CA ALA A 62 -0.79 13.93 6.09
C ALA A 62 0.08 12.69 6.27
N LEU A 63 1.37 12.89 6.51
CA LEU A 63 2.28 11.81 6.92
C LEU A 63 2.20 11.65 8.45
N MET A 64 1.91 10.44 8.91
CA MET A 64 1.80 10.11 10.33
C MET A 64 2.07 8.63 10.57
N THR A 65 1.98 8.18 11.82
CA THR A 65 2.05 6.75 12.15
C THR A 65 0.72 6.06 11.91
N TYR A 66 0.77 4.76 11.63
CA TYR A 66 -0.44 3.94 11.44
C TYR A 66 -1.35 4.00 12.66
N PHE A 67 -0.78 4.00 13.87
CA PHE A 67 -1.52 4.21 15.12
C PHE A 67 -2.32 5.53 15.13
N GLY A 68 -1.70 6.63 14.69
CA GLY A 68 -2.38 7.93 14.58
C GLY A 68 -3.46 7.93 13.49
N ALA A 69 -3.21 7.28 12.36
CA ALA A 69 -4.17 7.19 11.26
C ALA A 69 -5.38 6.31 11.58
N ARG A 70 -5.19 5.25 12.39
CA ARG A 70 -6.26 4.32 12.78
C ARG A 70 -7.36 4.95 13.62
N GLN A 71 -7.08 6.05 14.33
CA GLN A 71 -8.09 6.84 15.04
C GLN A 71 -9.24 7.31 14.12
N PHE A 72 -8.99 7.38 12.81
CA PHE A 72 -9.98 7.78 11.80
C PHE A 72 -10.74 6.60 11.17
N SER A 73 -10.29 5.35 11.38
CA SER A 73 -10.84 4.20 10.65
C SER A 73 -11.43 3.08 11.48
N GLU A 74 -10.84 2.64 12.60
CA GLU A 74 -11.29 1.45 13.35
C GLU A 74 -10.88 1.50 14.85
N PRO A 75 -11.56 0.73 15.73
CA PRO A 75 -11.16 0.59 17.14
C PRO A 75 -9.77 -0.05 17.30
N ILE A 76 -9.09 0.29 18.39
CA ILE A 76 -7.66 0.03 18.62
C ILE A 76 -7.47 -1.34 19.30
N ASP A 77 -6.63 -2.19 18.72
CA ASP A 77 -5.87 -3.20 19.45
C ASP A 77 -4.45 -2.66 19.64
N ASP A 78 -4.03 -2.48 20.90
CA ASP A 78 -2.75 -1.82 21.26
C ASP A 78 -1.51 -2.66 20.90
N ASP A 79 -1.67 -3.95 20.59
CA ASP A 79 -0.60 -4.90 20.27
C ASP A 79 -0.29 -5.04 18.77
N ASP A 80 -0.71 -4.08 17.93
CA ASP A 80 -0.46 -4.16 16.49
C ASP A 80 1.02 -3.89 16.17
N PRO A 81 1.78 -4.87 15.61
CA PRO A 81 3.18 -4.68 15.24
C PRO A 81 3.40 -3.57 14.20
N ASP A 82 2.35 -3.17 13.47
CA ASP A 82 2.40 -2.11 12.46
C ASP A 82 2.11 -0.72 13.04
N ALA A 83 1.89 -0.57 14.35
CA ALA A 83 1.50 0.71 14.98
C ALA A 83 2.46 1.88 14.68
N GLN A 84 3.76 1.61 14.59
CA GLN A 84 4.79 2.62 14.31
C GLN A 84 5.09 2.83 12.81
N LEU A 85 4.43 2.08 11.92
CA LEU A 85 4.63 2.19 10.48
C LEU A 85 4.27 3.60 10.00
N GLN A 86 5.12 4.21 9.16
CA GLN A 86 4.77 5.48 8.52
C GLN A 86 3.71 5.29 7.45
N VAL A 87 2.67 6.11 7.49
CA VAL A 87 1.52 6.07 6.60
C VAL A 87 1.11 7.47 6.15
N ARG A 88 0.50 7.55 4.98
CA ARG A 88 -0.17 8.73 4.44
C ARG A 88 -1.67 8.62 4.68
N LEU A 89 -2.12 9.46 5.61
CA LEU A 89 -3.47 9.97 5.90
C LEU A 89 -4.12 10.72 4.73
N VAL A 90 -4.93 10.11 3.85
CA VAL A 90 -5.67 10.87 2.82
C VAL A 90 -7.15 11.02 3.20
N GLU A 91 -7.58 12.27 3.41
CA GLU A 91 -8.98 12.65 3.63
C GLU A 91 -9.59 13.17 2.33
N ILE A 92 -10.71 12.57 1.95
CA ILE A 92 -11.43 12.88 0.71
C ILE A 92 -12.85 13.29 1.09
N SER A 93 -13.26 14.50 0.72
CA SER A 93 -14.66 14.91 0.71
C SER A 93 -15.35 14.36 -0.52
N GLY A 94 -16.65 14.08 -0.44
CA GLY A 94 -17.44 13.76 -1.61
C GLY A 94 -18.67 12.96 -1.24
N THR A 95 -19.41 12.51 -2.23
CA THR A 95 -20.51 11.57 -2.00
C THR A 95 -20.00 10.17 -2.26
N PHE A 96 -19.90 9.36 -1.20
CA PHE A 96 -19.41 7.98 -1.29
C PHE A 96 -20.53 6.97 -1.05
N GLN A 97 -20.54 5.91 -1.84
CA GLN A 97 -21.43 4.77 -1.69
C GLN A 97 -20.59 3.50 -1.54
N ARG A 98 -20.83 2.72 -0.47
CA ARG A 98 -20.25 1.37 -0.35
C ARG A 98 -20.76 0.52 -1.51
N ARG A 99 -19.86 -0.11 -2.28
CA ARG A 99 -20.27 -1.12 -3.27
C ARG A 99 -20.83 -2.33 -2.53
N ARG A 100 -22.16 -2.44 -2.42
CA ARG A 100 -22.81 -3.69 -1.98
C ARG A 100 -22.98 -4.62 -3.18
N HIS A 101 -22.37 -5.80 -3.13
CA HIS A 101 -22.86 -6.96 -3.88
C HIS A 101 -24.15 -7.44 -3.21
N ARG A 102 -25.30 -6.83 -3.52
CA ARG A 102 -26.59 -7.44 -3.21
C ARG A 102 -27.40 -7.59 -4.48
N ARG A 103 -27.51 -8.84 -4.94
CA ARG A 103 -28.55 -9.26 -5.87
C ARG A 103 -29.90 -8.90 -5.23
N GLY A 104 -30.68 -8.04 -5.87
CA GLY A 104 -32.14 -8.10 -5.78
C GLY A 104 -32.89 -7.14 -4.86
N LEU A 105 -32.27 -6.22 -4.10
CA LEU A 105 -33.06 -5.23 -3.35
C LEU A 105 -32.48 -3.81 -3.50
N GLN A 106 -33.18 -2.97 -4.26
CA GLN A 106 -32.99 -1.51 -4.31
C GLN A 106 -33.33 -0.92 -2.93
N THR A 107 -32.37 -0.95 -2.02
CA THR A 107 -32.38 -0.08 -0.85
C THR A 107 -31.44 1.08 -1.16
N SER A 108 -31.88 2.31 -0.90
CA SER A 108 -31.06 3.52 -1.03
C SER A 108 -29.72 3.28 -0.34
N ALA A 109 -28.64 3.22 -1.12
CA ALA A 109 -27.32 2.95 -0.57
C ALA A 109 -26.96 4.06 0.41
N PRO A 110 -26.42 3.75 1.61
CA PRO A 110 -26.01 4.77 2.55
C PRO A 110 -24.95 5.66 1.87
N LEU A 111 -25.22 6.96 1.86
CA LEU A 111 -24.32 8.00 1.37
C LEU A 111 -23.43 8.45 2.53
N PHE A 112 -22.14 8.57 2.25
CA PHE A 112 -21.13 9.10 3.15
C PHE A 112 -20.56 10.39 2.55
N LYS A 113 -20.11 11.32 3.39
CA LYS A 113 -19.61 12.64 2.96
C LYS A 113 -18.09 12.75 2.98
N LYS A 114 -17.44 11.86 3.73
CA LYS A 114 -15.98 11.80 3.83
C LYS A 114 -15.50 10.37 3.72
N ALA A 115 -14.30 10.23 3.18
CA ALA A 115 -13.55 9.00 3.13
C ALA A 115 -12.13 9.25 3.65
N TYR A 116 -11.66 8.36 4.50
CA TYR A 116 -10.27 8.29 4.92
C TYR A 116 -9.63 7.08 4.27
N VAL A 117 -8.48 7.28 3.63
CA VAL A 117 -7.68 6.20 3.05
C VAL A 117 -6.31 6.24 3.71
N ILE A 118 -5.91 5.11 4.29
CA ILE A 118 -4.61 4.95 4.93
C ILE A 118 -3.72 4.18 3.97
N LEU A 119 -2.66 4.83 3.51
CA LEU A 119 -1.67 4.23 2.61
C LEU A 119 -0.34 4.10 3.34
N ARG A 120 0.36 2.98 3.18
CA ARG A 120 1.74 2.85 3.63
C ARG A 120 2.63 3.88 2.93
N ALA A 121 3.45 4.62 3.68
CA ALA A 121 4.23 5.71 3.12
C ALA A 121 5.31 5.23 2.14
N SER A 122 5.88 4.03 2.33
CA SER A 122 7.00 3.53 1.52
C SER A 122 6.63 3.17 0.09
N ASP A 123 5.44 2.62 -0.13
CA ASP A 123 5.02 2.09 -1.43
C ASP A 123 3.59 2.45 -1.82
N GLY A 124 2.83 3.12 -0.94
CA GLY A 124 1.44 3.48 -1.18
C GLY A 124 0.47 2.31 -1.15
N LEU A 125 0.84 1.20 -0.52
CA LEU A 125 -0.07 0.07 -0.33
C LEU A 125 -1.23 0.48 0.59
N PRO A 126 -2.50 0.26 0.19
CA PRO A 126 -3.64 0.58 1.04
C PRO A 126 -3.71 -0.37 2.23
N LEU A 127 -3.62 0.20 3.44
CA LEU A 127 -3.71 -0.53 4.71
C LEU A 127 -5.13 -0.50 5.27
N GLY A 128 -5.88 0.58 5.00
CA GLY A 128 -7.22 0.74 5.53
C GLY A 128 -8.04 1.81 4.83
N TYR A 129 -9.35 1.73 4.97
CA TYR A 129 -10.27 2.76 4.52
C TYR A 129 -11.43 2.90 5.49
N SER A 130 -11.94 4.12 5.63
CA SER A 130 -13.12 4.44 6.42
C SER A 130 -14.00 5.43 5.69
N LEU A 131 -15.31 5.32 5.92
CA LEU A 131 -16.31 6.20 5.34
C LEU A 131 -17.15 6.78 6.47
N THR A 132 -17.21 8.11 6.55
CA THR A 132 -17.94 8.83 7.59
C THR A 132 -19.02 9.74 6.96
N LYS A 133 -20.12 9.94 7.68
CA LYS A 133 -21.27 10.71 7.19
C LYS A 133 -21.17 12.21 7.45
N ASP A 134 -20.22 12.62 8.30
CA ASP A 134 -20.08 13.96 8.85
C ASP A 134 -19.05 14.83 8.12
#